data_AF-A0AAW2SG13-F1
#
_entry.id   AF-A0AAW2SG13-F1
#
_cell.length_a   1.000
_cell.length_b   1.000
_cell.length_c   1.000
_cell.angle_alpha   90.00
_cell.angle_beta   90.00
_cell.angle_gamma   90.00
#
_symmetry.space_group_name_H-M   'P 1'
#
loop_
_entity.id
_entity.type
_entity.pdbx_description
1 polymer ?
#
loop_
_entity_poly.entity_id
_entity_poly.type
_entity_poly.pdbx_seq_one_letter_code
_entity_poly.pdbx_strand_id
1 'polypeptide(L)' 'MVKWAVELSEHGIEFEPRPAIKAQILADFISETTGEEDDKYNKDWTMFVDGSSTSSKSGVGIVIKNPEADHIDYA' A
#
# COMPACT_ATOMS: atom_id res chain seq x y z
N MET A 1 15.22 22.54 -0.39
CA MET A 1 14.21 22.55 -1.48
C MET A 1 14.75 22.05 -2.82
N VAL A 2 16.06 22.01 -3.07
CA VAL A 2 16.60 21.57 -4.38
C VAL A 2 16.76 20.05 -4.52
N LYS A 3 17.13 19.35 -3.44
CA LYS A 3 17.45 17.91 -3.48
C LYS A 3 16.30 17.04 -4.04
N TRP A 4 15.09 17.20 -3.51
CA TRP A 4 13.92 16.45 -3.96
C TRP A 4 13.52 16.75 -5.39
N ALA A 5 13.62 18.02 -5.82
CA ALA A 5 13.31 18.40 -7.19
C ALA A 5 14.26 17.72 -8.19
N VAL A 6 15.54 17.61 -7.85
CA VAL A 6 16.55 16.93 -8.67
C VAL A 6 16.29 15.41 -8.71
N GLU A 7 16.14 14.77 -7.55
CA GLU A 7 15.96 13.31 -7.46
C GLU A 7 14.67 12.82 -8.14
N LEU A 8 13.58 13.59 -8.03
CA LEU A 8 12.30 13.25 -8.66
C LEU A 8 12.30 13.49 -10.18
N SER A 9 13.05 14.49 -10.65
CA SER A 9 13.13 14.78 -12.09
C SER A 9 13.78 13.65 -12.89
N GLU A 10 14.69 12.88 -12.30
CA GLU A 10 15.28 11.69 -12.91
C GLU A 10 14.23 10.61 -13.23
N HIS A 11 13.13 10.61 -12.49
CA HIS A 11 12.03 9.66 -12.63
C HIS A 11 10.85 10.25 -13.44
N GLY A 12 11.03 11.43 -14.05
CA GLY A 12 9.96 12.14 -14.75
C GLY A 12 8.88 12.72 -13.84
N ILE A 13 9.18 12.89 -12.55
CA ILE A 13 8.27 13.44 -11.54
C ILE A 13 8.64 14.89 -11.27
N GLU A 14 7.71 15.82 -11.50
CA GLU A 14 7.90 17.23 -11.22
C GLU A 14 7.53 17.54 -9.76
N PHE A 15 8.48 18.12 -9.02
CA PHE A 15 8.24 18.52 -7.63
C PHE A 15 7.65 19.93 -7.57
N GLU A 16 6.39 20.04 -7.14
CA GLU A 16 5.77 21.32 -6.83
C GLU A 16 5.84 21.63 -5.32
N PRO A 17 6.51 22.73 -4.91
CA PRO A 17 6.48 23.19 -3.54
C PRO A 17 5.06 23.56 -3.14
N ARG A 18 4.47 22.84 -2.18
CA ARG A 18 3.20 23.25 -1.58
C ARG A 18 3.43 24.17 -0.38
N PRO A 19 2.62 25.22 -0.21
CA PRO A 19 2.65 26.04 1.00
C PRO A 19 2.34 25.17 2.22
N ALA A 20 2.90 25.55 3.37
CA ALA A 20 2.65 24.85 4.62
C ALA A 20 1.13 24.73 4.86
N ILE A 21 0.64 23.50 4.88
CA ILE A 21 -0.74 23.21 5.25
C ILE A 21 -0.90 23.60 6.72
N LYS A 22 -1.98 24.32 7.06
CA LYS A 22 -2.26 24.63 8.46
C LYS A 22 -2.34 23.32 9.23
N ALA A 23 -1.57 23.19 10.31
CA ALA A 23 -1.54 21.97 11.12
C ALA A 23 -2.93 21.50 11.55
N GLN A 24 -3.86 22.44 11.76
CA GLN A 24 -5.26 22.15 12.05
C GLN A 24 -5.98 21.45 10.90
N ILE A 25 -5.83 21.90 9.65
CA ILE A 25 -6.44 21.24 8.48
C ILE A 25 -5.88 19.83 8.30
N LEU A 26 -4.58 19.65 8.57
CA LEU A 26 -3.98 18.32 8.55
C LEU A 26 -4.52 17.42 9.67
N ALA A 27 -4.69 17.96 10.88
CA ALA A 27 -5.26 17.23 12.01
C ALA A 27 -6.74 16.87 11.78
N ASP A 28 -7.53 17.81 11.26
CA ASP A 28 -8.94 17.59 10.90
C ASP A 28 -9.03 16.55 9.78
N PHE A 29 -8.19 16.62 8.74
CA PHE A 29 -8.12 15.61 7.68
C PHE A 29 -7.76 14.23 8.24
N ILE A 30 -6.76 14.11 9.11
CA ILE A 30 -6.39 12.83 9.73
C ILE A 30 -7.55 12.32 10.59
N SER A 31 -8.23 13.18 11.35
CA SER A 31 -9.38 12.81 12.17
C SER A 31 -10.62 12.43 11.36
N GLU A 32 -10.82 13.01 10.19
CA GLU A 32 -11.93 12.66 9.28
C GLU A 32 -11.64 11.39 8.48
N THR A 33 -10.37 11.14 8.15
CA THR A 33 -9.94 10.00 7.33
C THR A 33 -9.58 8.76 8.13
N THR A 34 -9.15 8.94 9.38
CA THR A 34 -8.98 7.87 10.34
C THR A 34 -10.31 7.73 11.06
N GLY A 35 -11.19 6.86 10.54
CA GLY A 35 -12.33 6.41 11.32
C GLY A 35 -11.85 5.83 12.66
N GLU A 36 -12.72 5.81 13.67
CA GLU A 36 -12.49 4.97 14.85
C GLU A 36 -11.97 3.63 14.33
N GLU A 37 -10.83 3.17 14.86
CA GLU A 37 -10.24 1.88 14.50
C GLU A 37 -11.27 0.81 14.87
N ASP A 38 -12.23 0.64 13.97
CA ASP A 38 -13.23 -0.39 14.00
C ASP A 38 -12.35 -1.63 13.86
N ASP A 39 -12.31 -2.47 14.91
CA ASP A 39 -11.67 -3.80 14.89
C ASP A 39 -12.13 -4.64 13.67
N LYS A 40 -13.13 -4.16 12.95
CA LYS A 40 -13.53 -4.48 11.57
C LYS A 40 -12.41 -4.45 10.52
N TYR A 41 -11.29 -3.76 10.75
CA TYR A 41 -10.11 -3.79 9.86
C TYR A 41 -8.98 -4.67 10.39
N ASN A 42 -9.12 -5.25 11.58
CA ASN A 42 -8.30 -6.36 12.08
C ASN A 42 -8.73 -7.67 11.38
N LYS A 43 -8.73 -7.56 10.06
CA LYS A 43 -9.16 -8.54 9.11
C LYS A 43 -7.87 -9.20 8.64
N ASP A 44 -7.37 -10.13 9.43
CA ASP A 44 -6.13 -10.85 9.15
C ASP A 44 -6.25 -11.62 7.83
N TRP A 45 -5.65 -11.09 6.77
CA TRP A 45 -5.53 -11.77 5.49
C TRP A 45 -4.48 -12.88 5.61
N THR A 46 -4.83 -14.09 5.15
CA THR A 46 -3.90 -15.22 5.19
C THR A 46 -3.40 -15.54 3.78
N MET A 47 -2.08 -15.52 3.60
CA MET A 47 -1.42 -15.85 2.34
C MET A 47 -0.76 -17.24 2.43
N PHE A 48 -1.00 -18.08 1.43
CA PHE A 48 -0.32 -19.37 1.24
C PHE A 48 0.47 -19.35 -0.06
N VAL A 49 1.66 -19.93 -0.03
CA VAL A 49 2.55 -20.05 -1.19
C VAL A 49 2.98 -21.51 -1.30
N ASP A 50 2.77 -22.13 -2.47
CA ASP A 50 2.92 -23.57 -2.67
C ASP A 50 4.32 -24.03 -3.15
N GLY A 51 5.23 -23.10 -3.45
CA GLY A 51 6.55 -23.53 -3.92
C GLY A 51 7.62 -22.45 -4.16
N SER A 52 8.87 -22.91 -4.14
CA SER A 52 10.08 -22.19 -4.57
C SER A 52 10.28 -22.35 -6.09
N SER A 53 10.58 -21.25 -6.78
CA SER A 53 10.84 -21.23 -8.23
C SER A 53 12.25 -21.72 -8.56
N THR A 54 12.37 -22.54 -9.63
CA THR A 54 13.65 -22.96 -10.21
C THR A 54 13.87 -22.30 -11.58
N SER A 55 15.14 -22.16 -11.99
CA SER A 55 15.57 -21.35 -13.15
C SER A 55 15.01 -21.74 -14.51
N SER A 56 14.30 -22.85 -14.62
CA SER A 56 13.89 -23.46 -15.89
C SER A 56 12.39 -23.63 -16.10
N LYS A 57 11.53 -23.27 -15.13
CA LYS A 57 10.06 -23.14 -15.27
C LYS A 57 9.49 -22.61 -13.95
N SER A 58 8.71 -21.54 -14.01
CA SER A 58 8.20 -20.84 -12.83
C SER A 58 6.68 -20.80 -12.88
N GLY A 59 6.04 -21.49 -11.94
CA GLY A 59 4.64 -21.28 -11.57
C GLY A 59 4.63 -21.33 -10.04
N VAL A 60 4.47 -20.17 -9.41
CA VAL A 60 4.29 -20.07 -7.96
C VAL A 60 2.81 -19.85 -7.76
N GLY A 61 2.13 -20.80 -7.13
CA GLY A 61 0.76 -20.65 -6.70
C GLY A 61 0.71 -19.74 -5.49
N ILE A 62 -0.05 -18.65 -5.60
CA ILE A 62 -0.36 -17.76 -4.48
C ILE A 62 -1.84 -17.87 -4.21
N VAL A 63 -2.18 -18.20 -2.96
CA VAL A 63 -3.55 -18.19 -2.47
C VAL A 63 -3.68 -17.11 -1.42
N ILE A 64 -4.62 -16.21 -1.63
CA ILE A 64 -4.96 -15.16 -0.67
C ILE A 64 -6.38 -15.43 -0.16
N LYS A 65 -6.51 -15.51 1.17
CA LYS A 65 -7.81 -15.64 1.85
C LYS A 65 -8.13 -14.36 2.58
N ASN A 66 -9.30 -13.81 2.29
CA ASN A 66 -9.84 -12.74 3.10
C ASN A 66 -10.35 -13.35 4.45
N PRO A 67 -10.54 -12.52 5.47
CA PRO A 67 -11.03 -12.95 6.79
C PRO A 67 -12.54 -13.24 6.83
N GLU A 68 -13.26 -12.98 5.74
CA GLU A 68 -14.64 -13.45 5.52
C GLU A 68 -14.68 -14.83 4.83
N ALA A 69 -13.50 -15.44 4.62
CA ALA A 69 -13.24 -16.72 3.97
C ALA A 69 -13.45 -16.79 2.45
N ASP A 70 -13.56 -15.66 1.76
CA ASP A 70 -13.49 -15.63 0.29
C ASP A 70 -12.07 -15.93 -0.19
N HIS A 71 -12.01 -16.81 -1.18
CA HIS A 71 -10.79 -17.33 -1.77
C HIS A 71 -10.53 -16.63 -3.12
N ILE A 72 -9.34 -16.04 -3.25
CA ILE A 72 -8.88 -15.48 -4.53
C ILE A 72 -7.70 -16.32 -5.00
N ASP A 73 -7.90 -17.01 -6.12
CA ASP A 73 -6.86 -17.71 -6.85
C ASP A 73 -6.25 -16.80 -7.92
N TYR A 74 -4.92 -16.82 -8.03
CA TYR A 74 -4.22 -16.17 -9.13
C TYR A 74 -3.32 -17.21 -9.83
N ALA A 75 -3.42 -17.26 -11.16
CA ALA A 75 -2.71 -18.21 -12.03
C ALA A 75 -1.40 -17.63 -12.58
#